data_AF-A0A8J8CF52-F1
#
_entry.id   AF-A0A8J8CF52-F1
#
_cell.length_a   1.000
_cell.length_b   1.000
_cell.length_c   1.000
_cell.angle_alpha   90.00
_cell.angle_beta   90.00
_cell.angle_gamma   90.00
#
_symmetry.space_group_name_H-M   'P 1'
#
loop_
_entity.id
_entity.type
_entity.pdbx_description
1 polymer ?
#
loop_
_entity_poly.entity_id
_entity_poly.type
_entity_poly.pdbx_seq_one_letter_code
_entity_poly.pdbx_strand_id
1 'polypeptide(L)' 'MLEGIGETYFEVDRKGNLTLFNDTLCGITGYSREELAGMNYTNYVSRKTAERLYEVFDNVFLTGR' A
#
# COMPACT_ATOMS: atom_id res chain seq x y z
N MET A 1 -6.51 4.06 18.06
CA MET A 1 -6.73 5.38 17.42
C MET A 1 -5.42 5.77 16.74
N LEU A 2 -5.17 5.22 15.55
CA LEU A 2 -4.00 5.52 14.72
C LEU A 2 -4.44 6.09 13.36
N GLU A 3 -5.64 6.67 13.31
CA GLU A 3 -6.09 7.41 12.14
C GLU A 3 -5.69 8.87 12.33
N GLY A 4 -4.40 9.14 12.14
CA GLY A 4 -3.94 10.49 11.86
C GLY A 4 -4.58 10.91 10.54
N ILE A 5 -5.52 11.85 10.61
CA ILE A 5 -6.23 12.44 9.47
C ILE A 5 -5.19 13.08 8.55
N GLY A 6 -4.67 12.33 7.58
CA GLY A 6 -3.59 12.76 6.68
C GLY A 6 -2.58 11.68 6.32
N GLU A 7 -2.45 10.61 7.11
CA GLU A 7 -1.55 9.50 6.77
C GLU A 7 -2.25 8.44 5.93
N THR A 8 -1.59 8.03 4.86
CA THR A 8 -2.09 6.96 3.99
C THR A 8 -1.81 5.62 4.65
N TYR A 9 -2.83 4.80 4.84
CA TYR A 9 -2.70 3.45 5.36
C TYR A 9 -3.07 2.45 4.28
N PHE A 10 -2.22 1.44 4.07
CA PHE A 10 -2.51 0.32 3.21
C PHE A 10 -1.71 -0.92 3.60
N GLU A 11 -2.26 -2.08 3.27
CA GLU A 11 -1.66 -3.39 3.40
C GLU A 11 -1.67 -4.09 2.04
N VAL A 12 -0.67 -4.94 1.83
CA VAL A 12 -0.53 -5.74 0.62
C VAL A 12 -0.28 -7.20 0.98
N ASP A 13 -0.72 -8.10 0.12
CA ASP A 13 -0.33 -9.51 0.19
C ASP A 13 1.16 -9.70 -0.15
N ARG A 14 1.66 -10.94 -0.04
CA ARG A 14 3.08 -11.26 -0.36
C ARG A 14 3.46 -11.01 -1.83
N LYS A 15 2.48 -10.85 -2.71
CA LYS A 15 2.69 -10.53 -4.13
C LYS A 15 2.62 -9.02 -4.39
N GLY A 16 2.30 -8.21 -3.38
CA GLY A 16 2.15 -6.76 -3.50
C GLY A 16 0.75 -6.30 -3.90
N ASN A 17 -0.26 -7.17 -3.84
CA ASN A 17 -1.64 -6.80 -4.14
C ASN A 17 -2.30 -6.16 -2.92
N LEU A 18 -2.95 -5.02 -3.09
CA LEU A 18 -3.66 -4.33 -2.02
C LEU A 18 -4.77 -5.20 -1.41
N THR A 19 -4.70 -5.40 -0.09
CA THR A 19 -5.69 -6.16 0.70
C THR A 19 -6.53 -5.28 1.61
N LEU A 20 -5.94 -4.22 2.15
CA LEU A 20 -6.62 -3.25 3.02
C LEU A 20 -6.06 -1.86 2.76
N PHE A 21 -6.91 -0.84 2.79
CA PHE A 21 -6.48 0.56 2.66
C PHE A 21 -7.57 1.53 3.11
N ASN A 22 -7.14 2.70 3.57
CA ASN A 22 -8.02 3.79 3.97
C ASN A 22 -8.46 4.65 2.78
N ASP A 23 -9.49 5.47 2.99
CA ASP A 23 -10.05 6.35 1.94
C ASP A 23 -9.06 7.42 1.47
N THR A 24 -8.07 7.75 2.30
CA THR A 24 -6.99 8.66 1.94
C THR A 24 -6.19 8.13 0.75
N LEU A 25 -5.96 6.81 0.65
CA LEU A 25 -5.28 6.23 -0.51
C LEU A 25 -6.10 6.42 -1.80
N CYS A 26 -7.42 6.23 -1.75
CA CYS A 26 -8.30 6.49 -2.89
C CYS A 26 -8.18 7.95 -3.35
N GLY A 27 -8.21 8.89 -2.40
CA GLY A 27 -8.08 10.31 -2.68
C GLY A 27 -6.74 10.71 -3.31
N ILE A 28 -5.62 10.12 -2.86
CA ILE A 28 -4.27 10.41 -3.36
C ILE A 28 -4.04 9.79 -4.73
N THR A 29 -4.48 8.55 -4.93
CA THR A 29 -4.26 7.83 -6.19
C THR A 29 -5.26 8.21 -7.27
N GLY A 30 -6.44 8.73 -6.89
CA GLY A 30 -7.54 9.05 -7.80
C GLY A 30 -8.35 7.84 -8.24
N TYR A 31 -8.02 6.64 -7.75
CA TYR A 31 -8.77 5.43 -8.03
C TYR A 31 -9.92 5.22 -7.05
N SER A 32 -10.98 4.59 -7.55
CA SER A 32 -12.06 4.08 -6.71
C SER A 32 -11.56 2.92 -5.83
N ARG A 33 -12.32 2.63 -4.77
CA ARG A 33 -12.03 1.51 -3.87
C ARG A 33 -12.10 0.17 -4.60
N GLU A 34 -13.00 0.04 -5.55
CA GLU A 34 -13.19 -1.15 -6.38
C GLU A 34 -12.01 -1.39 -7.33
N GLU A 35 -11.44 -0.32 -7.89
CA GLU A 35 -10.25 -0.40 -8.74
C GLU A 35 -8.99 -0.73 -7.95
N LEU A 36 -8.85 -0.15 -6.75
CA LEU A 36 -7.70 -0.41 -5.88
C LEU A 36 -7.72 -1.79 -5.24
N ALA A 37 -8.90 -2.36 -5.00
CA ALA A 37 -9.03 -3.67 -4.38
C ALA A 37 -8.33 -4.76 -5.22
N GLY A 38 -7.26 -5.35 -4.67
CA GLY A 38 -6.45 -6.35 -5.35
C GLY A 38 -5.49 -5.79 -6.40
N MET A 39 -5.41 -4.47 -6.59
CA MET A 39 -4.43 -3.86 -7.49
C MET A 39 -3.02 -4.01 -6.90
N ASN A 40 -2.04 -4.31 -7.75
CA ASN A 40 -0.65 -4.36 -7.32
C ASN A 40 -0.10 -2.94 -7.11
N TYR A 41 0.60 -2.70 -6.01
CA TYR A 41 1.13 -1.37 -5.70
C TYR A 41 2.05 -0.83 -6.79
N THR A 42 2.73 -1.70 -7.55
CA THR A 42 3.61 -1.29 -8.66
C THR A 42 2.88 -0.59 -9.81
N ASN A 43 1.55 -0.71 -9.89
CA ASN A 43 0.77 -0.14 -10.99
C ASN A 43 0.55 1.37 -10.84
N TYR A 44 0.54 1.88 -9.62
CA TYR A 44 0.20 3.28 -9.34
C TYR A 44 1.31 4.04 -8.61
N VAL A 45 2.39 3.38 -8.19
CA VAL A 45 3.57 4.04 -7.61
C VAL A 45 4.73 4.09 -8.62
N SER A 46 5.62 5.06 -8.46
CA SER A 46 6.84 5.12 -9.28
C SER A 46 7.74 3.91 -9.03
N ARG A 47 8.56 3.52 -10.01
CA ARG A 47 9.54 2.44 -9.86
C ARG A 47 10.43 2.60 -8.61
N LYS A 48 10.91 3.81 -8.35
CA LYS A 48 11.73 4.12 -7.17
C LYS A 48 10.96 3.87 -5.86
N THR A 49 9.67 4.21 -5.84
CA THR A 49 8.79 3.94 -4.70
C THR A 49 8.55 2.45 -4.55
N ALA A 50 8.33 1.72 -5.65
CA ALA A 50 8.13 0.28 -5.63
C ALA A 50 9.34 -0.48 -5.10
N GLU A 51 10.56 -0.09 -5.51
CA GLU A 51 11.82 -0.63 -5.01
C GLU A 51 11.95 -0.41 -3.48
N ARG A 52 11.64 0.80 -3.01
CA ARG A 52 11.67 1.11 -1.58
C ARG A 52 10.60 0.36 -0.78
N LEU A 53 9.39 0.23 -1.31
CA LEU A 53 8.33 -0.56 -0.68
C LEU A 53 8.70 -2.03 -0.60
N TYR A 54 9.31 -2.57 -1.67
CA TYR A 54 9.82 -3.94 -1.67
C TYR A 54 10.85 -4.15 -0.55
N GLU A 55 11.83 -3.24 -0.41
CA GLU A 55 12.80 -3.31 0.69
C GLU A 55 12.14 -3.24 2.07
N VAL A 56 11.18 -2.33 2.27
CA VAL A 56 10.46 -2.21 3.54
C VAL A 56 9.68 -3.48 3.84
N PHE A 57 8.93 -4.01 2.88
CA PHE A 57 8.17 -5.23 3.07
C PHE A 57 9.08 -6.45 3.28
N ASP A 58 10.16 -6.59 2.52
CA ASP A 58 11.13 -7.68 2.70
C ASP A 58 11.75 -7.66 4.11
N ASN A 59 12.11 -6.46 4.61
CA ASN A 59 12.65 -6.32 5.96
C ASN A 59 11.59 -6.50 7.07
N VAL A 60 10.34 -6.06 6.87
CA VAL A 60 9.26 -6.14 7.87
C VAL A 60 8.63 -7.53 7.92
N PHE A 61 8.51 -8.25 6.79
CA PHE A 61 8.06 -9.65 6.78
C PHE A 61 9.06 -10.58 7.50
N LEU A 62 10.31 -10.17 7.67
CA LEU A 62 11.33 -10.89 8.46
C LEU A 62 11.31 -10.55 9.96
N THR A 63 10.60 -9.52 10.40
CA THR A 63 10.47 -9.18 11.82
C THR A 63 9.14 -9.64 12.42
N GLY A 64 8.51 -10.67 11.87
CA GLY A 64 7.32 -11.33 12.43
C GLY A 64 7.54 -12.00 13.79
N ARG A 65 7.99 -11.21 14.77
CA ARG A 65 7.88 -11.45 16.22
C ARG A 65 6.81 -10.53 16.78
#